data_AF-A0A9D8HC11-F1
#
_entry.id   AF-A0A9D8HC11-F1
#
_cell.length_a   1.000
_cell.length_b   1.000
_cell.length_c   1.000
_cell.angle_alpha   90.00
_cell.angle_beta   90.00
_cell.angle_gamma   90.00
#
_symmetry.space_group_name_H-M   'P 1'
#
loop_
_entity.id
_entity.type
_entity.pdbx_description
1 polymer ?
#
loop_
_entity_poly.entity_id
_entity_poly.type
_entity_poly.pdbx_seq_one_letter_code
_entity_poly.pdbx_strand_id
1 'polypeptide(L)'
;MRITRIAAIGAAALAVTATALTAAQVAGANDFSVTANGVPNRGTISDLPPSSTVTMAVANLPANVGLYAFHCLVPPPGASPVPTRCDAGQGTLMYIVETPVPQTTTRPLVTNAEFLGKNPNPQTGDTGTTQVNCRVDSCAIYTLGAGRESANPAYIRTFTTQFATSAPREKDRAVATVRGRIVKGAWQPRVSNSTASDFTVTLRSGLKASLSSNACEVSKAGKIRALKTSGTCTVTITSSGNDRWAPYERELTFRLVK
;
A
#
# COMPACT_ATOMS: atom_id res chain seq x y z
N MET A 1 24.38 -22.57 -65.39
CA MET A 1 22.94 -22.67 -65.05
C MET A 1 22.79 -22.24 -63.60
N ARG A 2 22.08 -21.14 -63.33
CA ARG A 2 21.88 -20.55 -61.98
C ARG A 2 21.06 -21.48 -61.10
N ILE A 3 21.35 -21.54 -59.79
CA ILE A 3 20.37 -21.51 -58.69
C ILE A 3 21.07 -20.97 -57.43
N THR A 4 20.51 -19.90 -56.90
CA THR A 4 20.77 -19.23 -55.63
C THR A 4 20.05 -19.96 -54.49
N ARG A 5 20.67 -20.11 -53.29
CA ARG A 5 19.98 -20.36 -52.00
C ARG A 5 20.80 -19.66 -50.90
N ILE A 6 20.46 -18.43 -50.52
CA ILE A 6 19.57 -18.02 -49.42
C ILE A 6 20.02 -18.55 -48.05
N ALA A 7 20.48 -17.61 -47.23
CA ALA A 7 20.75 -17.76 -45.80
C ALA A 7 19.45 -17.86 -45.00
N ALA A 8 19.47 -18.61 -43.90
CA ALA A 8 18.51 -18.50 -42.81
C ALA A 8 19.28 -18.55 -41.49
N ILE A 9 19.41 -17.38 -40.86
CA ILE A 9 19.81 -17.22 -39.46
C ILE A 9 18.56 -17.53 -38.64
N GLY A 10 18.54 -18.70 -38.02
CA GLY A 10 17.46 -19.12 -37.12
C GLY A 10 17.52 -18.32 -35.82
N ALA A 11 16.46 -17.56 -35.53
CA ALA A 11 16.25 -16.87 -34.28
C ALA A 11 16.12 -17.89 -33.13
N ALA A 12 17.01 -17.80 -32.13
CA ALA A 12 16.82 -18.46 -30.85
C ALA A 12 15.74 -17.69 -30.07
N ALA A 13 14.51 -18.20 -30.09
CA ALA A 13 13.46 -17.74 -29.21
C ALA A 13 13.78 -18.19 -27.77
N LEU A 14 14.08 -17.23 -26.88
CA LEU A 14 14.04 -17.46 -25.44
C LEU A 14 12.60 -17.80 -25.05
N ALA A 15 12.34 -19.08 -24.80
CA ALA A 15 11.11 -19.52 -24.16
C ALA A 15 11.13 -19.05 -22.70
N VAL A 16 10.32 -18.03 -22.40
CA VAL A 16 9.95 -17.70 -21.02
C VAL A 16 9.12 -18.87 -20.51
N THR A 17 9.68 -19.68 -19.62
CA THR A 17 8.98 -20.79 -18.98
C THR A 17 7.87 -20.21 -18.11
N ALA A 18 6.64 -20.20 -18.61
CA ALA A 18 5.45 -20.12 -17.78
C ALA A 18 5.46 -21.35 -16.87
N THR A 19 5.66 -21.14 -15.56
CA THR A 19 5.47 -22.20 -14.57
C THR A 19 4.02 -22.68 -14.67
N ALA A 20 3.84 -23.90 -15.18
CA ALA A 20 2.53 -24.53 -15.26
C ALA A 20 1.97 -24.68 -13.85
N LEU A 21 0.88 -23.95 -13.57
CA LEU A 21 0.04 -24.20 -12.40
C LEU A 21 -0.41 -25.66 -12.41
N THR A 22 -0.31 -26.34 -11.28
CA THR A 22 -0.80 -27.72 -11.19
C THR A 22 -2.31 -27.76 -11.40
N ALA A 23 -2.85 -28.81 -12.02
CA ALA A 23 -4.28 -28.96 -12.26
C ALA A 23 -5.14 -28.85 -10.98
N ALA A 24 -4.56 -29.21 -9.82
CA ALA A 24 -5.19 -29.04 -8.50
C ALA A 24 -5.32 -27.57 -8.06
N GLN A 25 -4.34 -26.71 -8.39
CA GLN A 25 -4.42 -25.26 -8.12
C GLN A 25 -5.47 -24.59 -9.02
N VAL A 26 -5.65 -25.08 -10.26
CA VAL A 26 -6.67 -24.56 -11.19
C VAL A 26 -8.08 -25.02 -10.79
N ALA A 27 -8.25 -26.28 -10.38
CA ALA A 27 -9.55 -26.82 -9.97
C ALA A 27 -10.07 -26.19 -8.67
N GLY A 28 -9.20 -26.00 -7.66
CA GLY A 28 -9.59 -25.39 -6.38
C GLY A 28 -9.94 -23.90 -6.47
N ALA A 29 -9.50 -23.19 -7.52
CA ALA A 29 -9.78 -21.78 -7.68
C ALA A 29 -11.18 -21.48 -8.28
N ASN A 30 -11.85 -22.49 -8.85
CA ASN A 30 -13.18 -22.32 -9.44
C ASN A 30 -14.28 -22.16 -8.37
N ASP A 31 -14.11 -22.77 -7.20
CA ASP A 31 -15.04 -22.67 -6.07
C ASP A 31 -14.67 -21.55 -5.08
N PHE A 32 -13.49 -20.95 -5.25
CA PHE A 32 -13.03 -19.81 -4.46
C PHE A 32 -13.88 -18.58 -4.75
N SER A 33 -14.47 -18.03 -3.70
CA SER A 33 -15.26 -16.80 -3.80
C SER A 33 -14.94 -15.84 -2.66
N VAL A 34 -15.12 -14.55 -2.97
CA VAL A 34 -15.02 -13.47 -2.00
C VAL A 34 -16.22 -12.57 -2.19
N THR A 35 -16.81 -12.14 -1.08
CA THR A 35 -17.79 -11.05 -1.06
C THR A 35 -17.31 -9.95 -0.12
N ALA A 36 -17.73 -8.71 -0.40
CA ALA A 36 -17.43 -7.55 0.41
C ALA A 36 -18.74 -6.91 0.86
N ASN A 37 -19.05 -6.94 2.16
CA ASN A 37 -20.39 -6.62 2.68
C ASN A 37 -21.51 -7.38 1.95
N GLY A 38 -21.27 -8.65 1.59
CA GLY A 38 -22.21 -9.47 0.83
C GLY A 38 -22.30 -9.15 -0.67
N VAL A 39 -21.62 -8.09 -1.14
CA VAL A 39 -21.53 -7.75 -2.57
C VAL A 39 -20.60 -8.76 -3.27
N PRO A 40 -21.01 -9.36 -4.40
CA PRO A 40 -20.17 -10.31 -5.13
C PRO A 40 -19.04 -9.61 -5.89
N ASN A 41 -18.11 -10.41 -6.42
CA ASN A 41 -17.02 -9.93 -7.25
C ASN A 41 -17.51 -9.03 -8.40
N ARG A 42 -16.78 -7.94 -8.65
CA ARG A 42 -17.10 -6.86 -9.61
C ARG A 42 -18.35 -6.06 -9.27
N GLY A 43 -18.93 -6.25 -8.09
CA GLY A 43 -19.99 -5.39 -7.59
C GLY A 43 -19.47 -4.08 -7.00
N THR A 44 -20.41 -3.22 -6.64
CA THR A 44 -20.15 -1.90 -6.06
C THR A 44 -20.66 -1.84 -4.63
N ILE A 45 -19.83 -1.33 -3.73
CA ILE A 45 -20.20 -0.97 -2.37
C ILE A 45 -20.47 0.54 -2.38
N SER A 46 -21.75 0.92 -2.29
CA SER A 46 -22.18 2.32 -2.41
C SER A 46 -22.31 3.01 -1.06
N ASP A 47 -22.41 4.34 -1.13
CA ASP A 47 -22.77 5.22 -0.01
C ASP A 47 -21.91 5.03 1.24
N LEU A 48 -20.64 4.68 1.05
CA LEU A 48 -19.71 4.47 2.15
C LEU A 48 -19.43 5.79 2.89
N PRO A 49 -19.53 5.82 4.23
CA PRO A 49 -18.96 6.90 5.04
C PRO A 49 -17.46 7.13 4.77
N PRO A 50 -16.93 8.33 5.05
CA PRO A 50 -15.53 8.70 4.79
C PRO A 50 -14.47 7.71 5.26
N SER A 51 -14.75 6.99 6.35
CA SER A 51 -13.99 5.82 6.80
C SER A 51 -14.98 4.73 7.20
N SER A 52 -14.82 3.54 6.63
CA SER A 52 -15.79 2.45 6.75
C SER A 52 -15.10 1.11 6.90
N THR A 53 -15.59 0.28 7.83
CA THR A 53 -15.18 -1.12 7.92
C THR A 53 -16.04 -1.96 6.98
N VAL A 54 -15.38 -2.58 5.99
CA VAL A 54 -15.98 -3.54 5.06
C VAL A 54 -15.68 -4.95 5.55
N THR A 55 -16.71 -5.79 5.64
CA THR A 55 -16.60 -7.19 5.99
C THR A 55 -16.30 -8.01 4.73
N MET A 56 -15.08 -8.54 4.65
CA MET A 56 -14.63 -9.43 3.58
C MET A 56 -14.94 -10.87 3.98
N ALA A 57 -15.86 -11.53 3.29
CA ALA A 57 -16.16 -12.95 3.49
C ALA A 57 -15.51 -13.77 2.36
N VAL A 58 -14.63 -14.69 2.74
CA VAL A 58 -13.87 -15.56 1.86
C VAL A 58 -14.38 -16.98 2.04
N ALA A 59 -14.71 -17.65 0.94
CA ALA A 59 -15.13 -19.04 0.94
C ALA A 59 -14.23 -19.88 0.01
N ASN A 60 -13.91 -21.09 0.48
CA ASN A 60 -13.15 -22.10 -0.27
C ASN A 60 -11.79 -21.58 -0.77
N LEU A 61 -11.07 -20.80 0.03
CA LEU A 61 -9.67 -20.49 -0.27
C LEU A 61 -8.88 -21.80 -0.27
N PRO A 62 -8.19 -22.18 -1.36
CA PRO A 62 -7.52 -23.48 -1.43
C PRO A 62 -6.44 -23.67 -0.38
N ALA A 63 -6.14 -24.93 -0.08
CA ALA A 63 -4.99 -25.30 0.74
C ALA A 63 -3.68 -24.73 0.15
N ASN A 64 -2.78 -24.31 1.03
CA ASN A 64 -1.48 -23.71 0.74
C ASN A 64 -1.55 -22.43 -0.10
N VAL A 65 -2.65 -21.69 0.02
CA VAL A 65 -2.83 -20.36 -0.58
C VAL A 65 -3.13 -19.36 0.52
N GLY A 66 -2.33 -18.30 0.58
CA GLY A 66 -2.65 -17.11 1.37
C GLY A 66 -3.37 -16.07 0.51
N LEU A 67 -4.02 -15.11 1.14
CA LEU A 67 -4.77 -14.08 0.44
C LEU A 67 -4.52 -12.71 1.07
N TYR A 68 -4.26 -11.70 0.24
CA TYR A 68 -4.29 -10.31 0.63
C TYR A 68 -5.58 -9.63 0.15
N ALA A 69 -6.05 -8.63 0.88
CA ALA A 69 -6.94 -7.62 0.32
C ALA A 69 -6.50 -6.20 0.71
N PHE A 70 -6.64 -5.27 -0.25
CA PHE A 70 -6.23 -3.88 -0.14
C PHE A 70 -7.29 -2.96 -0.73
N HIS A 71 -7.48 -1.76 -0.16
CA HIS A 71 -8.24 -0.69 -0.80
C HIS A 71 -7.29 0.21 -1.60
N CYS A 72 -7.55 0.37 -2.91
CA CYS A 72 -6.60 1.01 -3.81
C CYS A 72 -7.27 1.90 -4.85
N LEU A 73 -6.47 2.82 -5.39
CA LEU A 73 -6.74 3.50 -6.65
C LEU A 73 -6.81 2.47 -7.79
N VAL A 74 -7.85 2.56 -8.62
CA VAL A 74 -8.01 1.71 -9.79
C VAL A 74 -6.96 2.11 -10.84
N PRO A 75 -6.16 1.16 -11.36
CA PRO A 75 -5.21 1.44 -12.43
C PRO A 75 -5.89 2.00 -13.69
N PRO A 76 -5.25 2.91 -14.43
CA PRO A 76 -5.81 3.40 -15.69
C PRO A 76 -5.92 2.25 -16.72
N PRO A 77 -6.83 2.36 -17.70
CA PRO A 77 -6.97 1.36 -18.76
C PRO A 77 -5.63 1.06 -19.44
N GLY A 78 -5.33 -0.22 -19.66
CA GLY A 78 -4.08 -0.68 -20.28
C GLY A 78 -2.89 -0.84 -19.32
N ALA A 79 -3.03 -0.45 -18.04
CA ALA A 79 -2.06 -0.77 -17.01
C ALA A 79 -2.23 -2.22 -16.49
N SER A 80 -1.25 -2.67 -15.68
CA SER A 80 -1.35 -3.93 -14.94
C SER A 80 -2.65 -3.99 -14.12
N PRO A 81 -3.36 -5.14 -14.08
CA PRO A 81 -4.58 -5.27 -13.28
C PRO A 81 -4.31 -5.30 -11.76
N VAL A 82 -3.04 -5.38 -11.35
CA VAL A 82 -2.63 -5.33 -9.95
C VAL A 82 -2.43 -3.86 -9.54
N PRO A 83 -3.13 -3.35 -8.51
CA PRO A 83 -3.02 -1.96 -8.11
C PRO A 83 -1.67 -1.67 -7.45
N THR A 84 -1.11 -0.48 -7.74
CA THR A 84 0.18 -0.03 -7.19
C THR A 84 0.04 1.14 -6.22
N ARG A 85 -1.17 1.63 -5.96
CA ARG A 85 -1.44 2.77 -5.06
C ARG A 85 -2.57 2.39 -4.12
N CYS A 86 -2.20 1.75 -3.02
CA CYS A 86 -3.11 1.21 -2.02
C CYS A 86 -2.97 1.95 -0.69
N ASP A 87 -4.05 1.97 0.08
CA ASP A 87 -4.06 2.54 1.42
C ASP A 87 -3.18 1.69 2.36
N ALA A 88 -2.18 2.33 2.97
CA ALA A 88 -1.26 1.73 3.93
C ALA A 88 -1.58 2.11 5.38
N GLY A 89 -2.78 2.64 5.63
CA GLY A 89 -3.31 2.93 6.96
C GLY A 89 -3.47 1.69 7.86
N GLN A 90 -3.76 1.94 9.13
CA GLN A 90 -4.03 0.84 10.05
C GLN A 90 -5.37 0.18 9.71
N GLY A 91 -5.37 -1.15 9.59
CA GLY A 91 -6.59 -1.94 9.30
C GLY A 91 -7.02 -1.92 7.82
N THR A 92 -6.28 -1.27 6.94
CA THR A 92 -6.56 -1.18 5.50
C THR A 92 -5.95 -2.33 4.69
N LEU A 93 -5.37 -3.30 5.39
CA LEU A 93 -4.85 -4.56 4.88
C LEU A 93 -5.55 -5.72 5.58
N MET A 94 -6.09 -6.64 4.79
CA MET A 94 -6.49 -7.96 5.24
C MET A 94 -5.48 -8.99 4.75
N TYR A 95 -5.01 -9.86 5.65
CA TYR A 95 -4.17 -10.99 5.30
C TYR A 95 -4.74 -12.29 5.87
N ILE A 96 -4.89 -13.29 5.01
CA ILE A 96 -5.20 -14.68 5.37
C ILE A 96 -3.94 -15.49 5.12
N VAL A 97 -3.42 -16.10 6.18
CA VAL A 97 -2.21 -16.93 6.13
C VAL A 97 -2.51 -18.21 5.36
N GLU A 98 -1.55 -18.68 4.57
CA GLU A 98 -1.64 -20.00 3.95
C GLU A 98 -1.65 -21.12 5.00
N THR A 99 -2.51 -22.13 4.82
CA THR A 99 -2.59 -23.29 5.70
C THR A 99 -2.76 -24.56 4.86
N PRO A 100 -2.42 -25.76 5.37
CA PRO A 100 -2.49 -27.00 4.58
C PRO A 100 -3.92 -27.48 4.28
N VAL A 101 -4.95 -26.74 4.68
CA VAL A 101 -6.36 -27.08 4.48
C VAL A 101 -7.11 -25.91 3.86
N PRO A 102 -8.20 -26.14 3.10
CA PRO A 102 -9.04 -25.06 2.60
C PRO A 102 -9.61 -24.19 3.72
N GLN A 103 -9.79 -22.90 3.45
CA GLN A 103 -10.26 -21.92 4.44
C GLN A 103 -11.51 -21.17 3.98
N THR A 104 -12.47 -21.04 4.90
CA THR A 104 -13.63 -20.15 4.78
C THR A 104 -13.65 -19.26 6.03
N THR A 105 -13.61 -17.95 5.84
CA THR A 105 -13.45 -17.00 6.95
C THR A 105 -14.01 -15.62 6.61
N THR A 106 -14.20 -14.81 7.63
CA THR A 106 -14.63 -13.42 7.51
C THR A 106 -13.64 -12.53 8.24
N ARG A 107 -13.23 -11.43 7.60
CA ARG A 107 -12.29 -10.46 8.16
C ARG A 107 -12.73 -9.02 7.87
N PRO A 108 -12.50 -8.08 8.79
CA PRO A 108 -12.73 -6.67 8.53
C PRO A 108 -11.60 -6.08 7.67
N LEU A 109 -11.94 -5.10 6.84
CA LEU A 109 -11.02 -4.25 6.09
C LEU A 109 -11.49 -2.80 6.21
N VAL A 110 -10.64 -1.91 6.70
CA VAL A 110 -10.93 -0.46 6.71
C VAL A 110 -10.74 0.08 5.30
N THR A 111 -11.71 0.85 4.83
CA THR A 111 -11.68 1.59 3.57
C THR A 111 -11.84 3.07 3.86
N ASN A 112 -11.05 3.91 3.20
CA ASN A 112 -11.06 5.35 3.42
C ASN A 112 -11.33 6.09 2.12
N ALA A 113 -12.18 7.10 2.18
CA ALA A 113 -12.53 7.91 1.02
C ALA A 113 -11.34 8.71 0.49
N GLU A 114 -10.38 9.05 1.35
CA GLU A 114 -9.09 9.60 0.92
C GLU A 114 -7.98 8.93 1.71
N PHE A 115 -6.86 8.71 1.04
CA PHE A 115 -5.66 8.12 1.63
C PHE A 115 -4.42 8.52 0.83
N LEU A 116 -3.27 8.16 1.37
CA LEU A 116 -2.00 8.27 0.64
C LEU A 116 -1.66 6.89 0.08
N GLY A 117 -1.88 6.74 -1.23
CA GLY A 117 -1.63 5.51 -1.95
C GLY A 117 -0.14 5.21 -2.01
N LYS A 118 0.24 4.03 -1.53
CA LYS A 118 1.60 3.49 -1.57
C LYS A 118 1.63 2.18 -2.34
N ASN A 119 2.79 1.81 -2.86
CA ASN A 119 2.95 0.50 -3.47
C ASN A 119 2.93 -0.59 -2.37
N PRO A 120 1.95 -1.51 -2.39
CA PRO A 120 1.91 -2.60 -1.41
C PRO A 120 3.03 -3.62 -1.63
N ASN A 121 3.70 -3.63 -2.79
CA ASN A 121 4.83 -4.49 -3.08
C ASN A 121 6.17 -3.74 -2.86
N PRO A 122 6.85 -3.97 -1.72
CA PRO A 122 8.12 -3.32 -1.41
C PRO A 122 9.27 -3.75 -2.34
N GLN A 123 9.14 -4.88 -3.05
CA GLN A 123 10.21 -5.40 -3.92
C GLN A 123 10.39 -4.58 -5.20
N THR A 124 9.39 -3.77 -5.57
CA THR A 124 9.47 -2.92 -6.77
C THR A 124 10.43 -1.73 -6.59
N GLY A 125 10.81 -1.41 -5.35
CA GLY A 125 11.61 -0.22 -5.04
C GLY A 125 10.85 1.11 -5.14
N ASP A 126 9.55 1.07 -5.48
CA ASP A 126 8.71 2.27 -5.56
C ASP A 126 8.28 2.72 -4.15
N THR A 127 8.92 3.78 -3.67
CA THR A 127 8.59 4.43 -2.39
C THR A 127 7.68 5.65 -2.58
N GLY A 128 7.17 5.88 -3.79
CA GLY A 128 6.33 7.02 -4.10
C GLY A 128 4.99 6.97 -3.38
N THR A 129 4.44 8.15 -3.13
CA THR A 129 3.09 8.31 -2.57
C THR A 129 2.21 9.09 -3.54
N THR A 130 0.91 8.81 -3.52
CA THR A 130 -0.08 9.53 -4.32
C THR A 130 -1.25 9.89 -3.43
N GLN A 131 -1.66 11.15 -3.41
CA GLN A 131 -2.89 11.53 -2.74
C GLN A 131 -4.07 11.00 -3.54
N VAL A 132 -4.87 10.14 -2.94
CA VAL A 132 -6.05 9.52 -3.55
C VAL A 132 -7.29 10.05 -2.87
N ASN A 133 -8.31 10.39 -3.65
CA ASN A 133 -9.64 10.76 -3.20
C ASN A 133 -10.69 9.97 -3.99
N CYS A 134 -11.16 8.87 -3.41
CA CYS A 134 -12.14 7.94 -3.97
C CYS A 134 -13.55 8.51 -4.21
N ARG A 135 -13.77 9.80 -3.95
CA ARG A 135 -14.98 10.52 -4.38
C ARG A 135 -14.85 11.12 -5.77
N VAL A 136 -13.63 11.27 -6.27
CA VAL A 136 -13.32 11.80 -7.61
C VAL A 136 -12.49 10.81 -8.43
N ASP A 137 -11.63 10.06 -7.76
CA ASP A 137 -10.86 8.95 -8.31
C ASP A 137 -11.68 7.66 -8.27
N SER A 138 -11.42 6.75 -9.20
CA SER A 138 -11.97 5.40 -9.14
C SER A 138 -11.18 4.57 -8.13
N CYS A 139 -11.84 4.04 -7.11
CA CYS A 139 -11.23 3.16 -6.12
C CYS A 139 -11.96 1.82 -6.03
N ALA A 140 -11.21 0.79 -5.66
CA ALA A 140 -11.75 -0.54 -5.41
C ALA A 140 -10.96 -1.29 -4.34
N ILE A 141 -11.62 -2.25 -3.70
CA ILE A 141 -10.95 -3.28 -2.92
C ILE A 141 -10.49 -4.36 -3.89
N TYR A 142 -9.22 -4.75 -3.80
CA TYR A 142 -8.63 -5.83 -4.58
C TYR A 142 -8.27 -6.98 -3.65
N THR A 143 -8.60 -8.22 -4.03
CA THR A 143 -7.97 -9.41 -3.46
C THR A 143 -6.88 -9.91 -4.38
N LEU A 144 -5.81 -10.47 -3.81
CA LEU A 144 -4.67 -11.05 -4.52
C LEU A 144 -4.22 -12.30 -3.77
N GLY A 145 -3.68 -13.29 -4.48
CA GLY A 145 -2.97 -14.39 -3.80
C GLY A 145 -1.76 -13.85 -3.03
N ALA A 146 -1.31 -14.59 -2.01
CA ALA A 146 -0.09 -14.26 -1.28
C ALA A 146 1.13 -14.98 -1.87
N GLY A 147 2.32 -14.40 -1.67
CA GLY A 147 3.59 -15.01 -2.08
C GLY A 147 3.63 -15.34 -3.58
N ARG A 148 3.89 -16.62 -3.90
CA ARG A 148 3.95 -17.11 -5.28
C ARG A 148 2.64 -16.95 -6.06
N GLU A 149 1.51 -16.82 -5.38
CA GLU A 149 0.19 -16.69 -5.99
C GLU A 149 -0.22 -15.22 -6.23
N SER A 150 0.64 -14.26 -5.93
CA SER A 150 0.33 -12.82 -6.02
C SER A 150 -0.03 -12.31 -7.41
N ALA A 151 0.48 -12.97 -8.46
CA ALA A 151 0.15 -12.68 -9.84
C ALA A 151 -0.92 -13.61 -10.43
N ASN A 152 -1.44 -14.57 -9.65
CA ASN A 152 -2.39 -15.55 -10.15
C ASN A 152 -3.79 -14.91 -10.30
N PRO A 153 -4.31 -14.77 -11.53
CA PRO A 153 -5.59 -14.10 -11.77
C PRO A 153 -6.78 -14.83 -11.12
N ALA A 154 -6.63 -16.12 -10.79
CA ALA A 154 -7.69 -16.90 -10.17
C ALA A 154 -8.08 -16.39 -8.77
N TYR A 155 -7.16 -15.70 -8.07
CA TYR A 155 -7.40 -15.10 -6.76
C TYR A 155 -7.72 -13.60 -6.79
N ILE A 156 -7.78 -13.01 -7.98
CA ILE A 156 -8.12 -11.60 -8.15
C ILE A 156 -9.63 -11.43 -8.08
N ARG A 157 -10.07 -10.60 -7.14
CA ARG A 157 -11.45 -10.11 -7.01
C ARG A 157 -11.39 -8.60 -6.83
N THR A 158 -12.40 -7.90 -7.35
CA THR A 158 -12.46 -6.44 -7.36
C THR A 158 -13.82 -5.98 -6.89
N PHE A 159 -13.88 -5.04 -5.96
CA PHE A 159 -15.14 -4.46 -5.47
C PHE A 159 -15.04 -2.94 -5.55
N THR A 160 -15.81 -2.32 -6.43
CA THR A 160 -15.80 -0.86 -6.59
C THR A 160 -16.31 -0.23 -5.31
N THR A 161 -15.63 0.81 -4.82
CA THR A 161 -16.07 1.56 -3.64
C THR A 161 -16.56 2.93 -4.06
N GLN A 162 -17.76 3.30 -3.65
CA GLN A 162 -18.31 4.64 -3.82
C GLN A 162 -18.59 5.24 -2.45
N PHE A 163 -17.95 6.37 -2.18
CA PHE A 163 -18.09 7.08 -0.91
C PHE A 163 -19.12 8.19 -1.05
N ALA A 164 -19.90 8.39 0.01
CA ALA A 164 -20.81 9.51 0.12
C ALA A 164 -20.05 10.83 -0.07
N THR A 165 -20.66 11.76 -0.81
CA THR A 165 -20.13 13.11 -0.97
C THR A 165 -19.98 13.78 0.39
N SER A 166 -18.81 14.36 0.66
CA SER A 166 -18.56 15.19 1.83
C SER A 166 -18.07 16.56 1.39
N ALA A 167 -18.18 17.56 2.27
CA ALA A 167 -17.49 18.83 2.06
C ALA A 167 -15.97 18.58 1.87
N PRO A 168 -15.28 19.39 1.04
CA PRO A 168 -13.82 19.31 0.91
C PRO A 168 -13.14 19.47 2.27
N ARG A 169 -12.16 18.61 2.56
CA ARG A 169 -11.39 18.67 3.79
C ARG A 169 -10.21 19.64 3.67
N GLU A 170 -9.87 20.30 4.77
CA GLU A 170 -8.73 21.20 4.83
C GLU A 170 -7.41 20.41 4.73
N LYS A 171 -6.44 20.94 3.98
CA LYS A 171 -5.07 20.38 3.94
C LYS A 171 -4.35 20.68 5.26
N ASP A 172 -3.85 19.63 5.90
CA ASP A 172 -3.06 19.77 7.12
C ASP A 172 -1.62 20.23 6.83
N ARG A 173 -0.88 20.59 7.89
CA ARG A 173 0.53 20.99 7.82
C ARG A 173 1.26 20.56 9.08
N ALA A 174 2.38 19.85 8.91
CA ALA A 174 3.28 19.53 10.01
C ALA A 174 4.35 20.61 10.21
N VAL A 175 4.52 21.04 11.46
CA VAL A 175 5.68 21.78 11.95
C VAL A 175 6.52 20.82 12.77
N ALA A 176 7.72 20.52 12.28
CA ALA A 176 8.69 19.73 13.00
C ALA A 176 9.81 20.62 13.50
N THR A 177 10.27 20.39 14.73
CA THR A 177 11.43 21.07 15.30
C THR A 177 12.47 20.07 15.77
N VAL A 178 13.75 20.45 15.65
CA VAL A 178 14.87 19.70 16.23
C VAL A 178 15.76 20.67 16.99
N ARG A 179 16.05 20.36 18.27
CA ARG A 179 16.74 21.27 19.20
C ARG A 179 16.10 22.68 19.19
N GLY A 180 14.77 22.75 19.18
CA GLY A 180 13.99 23.99 19.14
C GLY A 180 13.97 24.74 17.79
N ARG A 181 14.68 24.26 16.76
CA ARG A 181 14.69 24.90 15.42
C ARG A 181 13.76 24.20 14.45
N ILE A 182 12.93 24.97 13.76
CA ILE A 182 11.97 24.44 12.78
C ILE A 182 12.70 23.86 11.57
N VAL A 183 12.38 22.62 11.19
CA VAL A 183 12.89 21.96 9.99
C VAL A 183 12.12 22.47 8.76
N LYS A 184 12.78 23.28 7.91
CA LYS A 184 12.19 23.91 6.72
C LYS A 184 13.07 23.69 5.48
N GLY A 185 12.42 23.61 4.32
CA GLY A 185 13.09 23.53 3.02
C GLY A 185 14.06 22.36 2.90
N ALA A 186 15.17 22.59 2.21
CA ALA A 186 16.24 21.60 2.01
C ALA A 186 17.21 21.48 3.19
N TRP A 187 16.94 22.14 4.32
CA TRP A 187 17.82 22.03 5.50
C TRP A 187 17.76 20.61 6.07
N GLN A 188 18.91 19.96 6.14
CA GLN A 188 19.09 18.63 6.72
C GLN A 188 19.80 18.75 8.08
N PRO A 189 19.06 18.71 9.21
CA PRO A 189 19.66 18.87 10.53
C PRO A 189 20.57 17.68 10.86
N ARG A 190 21.63 17.93 11.63
CA ARG A 190 22.56 16.90 12.08
C ARG A 190 22.03 16.18 13.32
N VAL A 191 21.92 14.86 13.26
CA VAL A 191 21.52 14.01 14.39
C VAL A 191 22.68 13.06 14.71
N SER A 192 23.06 13.03 15.98
CA SER A 192 24.19 12.23 16.47
C SER A 192 23.72 10.83 16.90
N ASN A 193 24.61 9.84 16.78
CA ASN A 193 24.36 8.51 17.34
C ASN A 193 24.75 8.41 18.82
N SER A 194 25.63 9.29 19.30
CA SER A 194 26.03 9.35 20.71
C SER A 194 25.05 10.11 21.58
N THR A 195 24.38 11.14 21.05
CA THR A 195 23.48 12.00 21.84
C THR A 195 22.11 12.20 21.18
N ALA A 196 21.05 11.85 21.91
CA ALA A 196 19.68 12.12 21.48
C ALA A 196 19.37 13.62 21.54
N SER A 197 18.65 14.12 20.54
CA SER A 197 18.25 15.54 20.43
C SER A 197 16.76 15.69 20.59
N ASP A 198 16.30 16.83 21.12
CA ASP A 198 14.86 17.14 21.14
C ASP A 198 14.30 17.17 19.72
N PHE A 199 13.17 16.50 19.53
CA PHE A 199 12.44 16.42 18.28
C PHE A 199 10.94 16.42 18.54
N THR A 200 10.25 17.42 18.01
CA THR A 200 8.80 17.55 18.17
C THR A 200 8.14 17.70 16.81
N VAL A 201 6.93 17.17 16.69
CA VAL A 201 6.09 17.31 15.51
C VAL A 201 4.69 17.70 15.97
N THR A 202 4.19 18.79 15.43
CA THR A 202 2.81 19.25 15.63
C THR A 202 2.13 19.44 14.29
N LEU A 203 0.90 18.94 14.19
CA LEU A 203 0.02 19.17 13.05
C LEU A 203 -0.83 20.41 13.34
N ARG A 204 -1.10 21.22 12.30
CA ARG A 204 -1.99 22.39 12.39
C ARG A 204 -3.38 21.98 12.87
N SER A 205 -3.83 20.80 12.45
CA SER A 205 -5.10 20.20 12.87
C SER A 205 -5.19 19.86 14.36
N GLY A 206 -4.05 19.75 15.07
CA GLY A 206 -3.98 19.17 16.41
C GLY A 206 -4.09 17.64 16.45
N LEU A 207 -4.23 16.97 15.30
CA LEU A 207 -4.23 15.51 15.22
C LEU A 207 -2.88 14.93 15.66
N LYS A 208 -2.91 13.70 16.17
CA LYS A 208 -1.69 12.98 16.53
C LYS A 208 -0.97 12.51 15.28
N ALA A 209 0.29 12.92 15.13
CA ALA A 209 1.15 12.42 14.06
C ALA A 209 1.67 11.01 14.38
N SER A 210 1.73 10.16 13.36
CA SER A 210 2.49 8.91 13.35
C SER A 210 3.85 9.16 12.71
N LEU A 211 4.90 8.60 13.30
CA LEU A 211 6.29 8.81 12.89
C LEU A 211 6.94 7.46 12.58
N SER A 212 7.65 7.39 11.47
CA SER A 212 8.49 6.25 11.11
C SER A 212 9.83 6.74 10.55
N SER A 213 10.87 5.92 10.64
CA SER A 213 12.22 6.28 10.21
C SER A 213 13.04 5.09 9.76
N ASN A 214 13.98 5.32 8.85
CA ASN A 214 14.83 4.26 8.28
C ASN A 214 16.18 4.06 9.00
N ALA A 215 16.74 5.11 9.61
CA ALA A 215 18.08 5.09 10.19
C ALA A 215 18.23 5.95 11.47
N CYS A 216 17.12 6.42 12.01
CA CYS A 216 17.05 7.04 13.33
C CYS A 216 16.07 6.28 14.21
N GLU A 217 16.24 6.45 15.50
CA GLU A 217 15.21 6.24 16.50
C GLU A 217 14.48 7.55 16.77
N VAL A 218 13.15 7.53 16.73
CA VAL A 218 12.29 8.64 17.14
C VAL A 218 11.46 8.17 18.32
N SER A 219 11.72 8.73 19.51
CA SER A 219 11.06 8.28 20.73
C SER A 219 9.72 8.97 20.94
N LYS A 220 8.80 8.30 21.64
CA LYS A 220 7.53 8.88 22.09
C LYS A 220 7.72 10.07 23.06
N ALA A 221 8.90 10.18 23.67
CA ALA A 221 9.27 11.29 24.55
C ALA A 221 9.76 12.54 23.79
N GLY A 222 9.64 12.58 22.46
CA GLY A 222 10.04 13.73 21.66
C GLY A 222 11.55 13.86 21.50
N LYS A 223 12.24 12.73 21.28
CA LYS A 223 13.68 12.70 20.99
C LYS A 223 13.96 12.02 19.66
N ILE A 224 15.05 12.43 19.01
CA ILE A 224 15.61 11.77 17.82
C ILE A 224 17.09 11.44 18.03
N ARG A 225 17.51 10.23 17.64
CA ARG A 225 18.90 9.75 17.72
C ARG A 225 19.25 8.96 16.48
N ALA A 226 20.47 9.12 15.96
CA ALA A 226 20.93 8.34 14.83
C ALA A 226 21.24 6.90 15.26
N LEU A 227 20.91 5.93 14.41
CA LEU A 227 21.29 4.52 14.62
C LEU A 227 22.61 4.16 13.93
N LYS A 228 23.15 5.07 13.12
CA LYS A 228 24.41 4.93 12.39
C LYS A 228 25.27 6.18 12.60
N THR A 229 26.59 6.03 12.42
CA THR A 229 27.57 7.12 12.60
C THR A 229 27.66 8.07 11.40
N SER A 230 27.09 7.68 10.25
CA SER A 230 27.09 8.48 9.02
C SER A 230 25.95 8.06 8.09
N GLY A 231 25.68 8.88 7.07
CA GLY A 231 24.61 8.71 6.10
C GLY A 231 23.45 9.66 6.33
N THR A 232 22.27 9.28 5.84
CA THR A 232 21.03 10.04 5.99
C THR A 232 19.98 9.23 6.72
N CYS A 233 19.12 9.93 7.42
CA CYS A 233 17.93 9.37 8.03
C CYS A 233 16.72 10.14 7.53
N THR A 234 15.74 9.43 7.02
CA THR A 234 14.45 9.99 6.63
C THR A 234 13.46 9.67 7.73
N VAL A 235 12.80 10.70 8.24
CA VAL A 235 11.64 10.57 9.13
C VAL A 235 10.40 10.90 8.32
N THR A 236 9.48 9.95 8.22
CA THR A 236 8.18 10.12 7.56
C THR A 236 7.14 10.44 8.62
N ILE A 237 6.54 11.62 8.49
CA ILE A 237 5.44 12.11 9.33
C ILE A 237 4.14 11.83 8.59
N THR A 238 3.21 11.11 9.22
CA THR A 238 1.90 10.81 8.63
C THR A 238 0.75 11.15 9.57
N SER A 239 -0.41 11.48 9.01
CA SER A 239 -1.70 11.56 9.69
C SER A 239 -2.78 10.94 8.82
N SER A 240 -3.68 10.17 9.42
CA SER A 240 -4.86 9.64 8.74
C SER A 240 -5.90 10.72 8.39
N GLY A 241 -5.78 11.93 8.96
CA GLY A 241 -6.81 12.95 8.87
C GLY A 241 -8.04 12.60 9.72
N ASN A 242 -9.13 13.34 9.51
CA ASN A 242 -10.46 13.12 10.09
C ASN A 242 -11.53 13.78 9.20
N ASP A 243 -12.76 13.96 9.69
CA ASP A 243 -13.86 14.56 8.93
C ASP A 243 -13.58 15.99 8.45
N ARG A 244 -12.67 16.71 9.11
CA ARG A 244 -12.30 18.09 8.77
C ARG A 244 -10.99 18.19 8.00
N TRP A 245 -10.02 17.33 8.29
CA TRP A 245 -8.65 17.41 7.77
C TRP A 245 -8.34 16.21 6.87
N ALA A 246 -7.80 16.49 5.69
CA ALA A 246 -7.35 15.45 4.77
C ALA A 246 -6.14 14.67 5.36
N PRO A 247 -5.91 13.42 4.92
CA PRO A 247 -4.67 12.71 5.23
C PRO A 247 -3.44 13.52 4.85
N TYR A 248 -2.37 13.34 5.61
CA TYR A 248 -1.15 14.13 5.46
C TYR A 248 0.09 13.26 5.52
N GLU A 249 1.08 13.56 4.68
CA GLU A 249 2.42 13.00 4.78
C GLU A 249 3.48 14.03 4.43
N ARG A 250 4.60 13.95 5.15
CA ARG A 250 5.79 14.72 4.86
C ARG A 250 7.02 13.96 5.30
N GLU A 251 8.02 13.94 4.44
CA GLU A 251 9.35 13.45 4.78
C GLU A 251 10.27 14.58 5.24
N LEU A 252 11.12 14.24 6.20
CA LEU A 252 12.21 15.08 6.68
C LEU A 252 13.51 14.29 6.58
N THR A 253 14.53 14.87 5.96
CA THR A 253 15.86 14.25 5.87
C THR A 253 16.80 14.88 6.90
N PHE A 254 17.50 14.01 7.62
CA PHE A 254 18.51 14.35 8.62
C PHE A 254 19.85 13.79 8.19
N ARG A 255 20.91 14.54 8.44
CA ARG A 255 22.28 14.06 8.23
C ARG A 255 22.77 13.37 9.50
N LEU A 256 23.26 12.15 9.37
CA LEU A 256 23.80 11.39 10.49
C LEU A 256 25.24 11.80 10.74
N VAL A 257 25.55 11.99 12.02
CA VAL A 257 26.90 12.28 12.51
C VAL A 257 27.21 11.39 13.71
N LYS A 258 28.50 11.24 13.99
CA LYS A 258 28.98 10.61 15.23
C LYS A 258 28.59 11.47 16.43
#